data_AF-A0A151TEI5-F1
#
_entry.id   AF-A0A151TEI5-F1
#
_cell.length_a   1.000
_cell.length_b   1.000
_cell.length_c   1.000
_cell.angle_alpha   90.00
_cell.angle_beta   90.00
_cell.angle_gamma   90.00
#
_symmetry.space_group_name_H-M   'P 1'
#
loop_
_entity.id
_entity.type
_entity.pdbx_description
1 polymer ?
#
loop_
_entity_poly.entity_id
_entity_poly.type
_entity_poly.pdbx_seq_one_letter_code
_entity_poly.pdbx_strand_id
1 'polypeptide(L)'
;MTVIQNEKNELIPSRTVTRWRMCIDYRKLNKATRKDHFPLPFMDQMLERLAGQAYYCFFDGYSGYNQIVVDPEDQEKMTFKCPFGVFAYRKMPFGLSQSFENTTTQMVLISNI
;
A
#
# COMPACT_ATOMS: atom_id res chain seq x y z
N MET A 1 -18.64 12.61 -9.24
CA MET A 1 -19.13 11.31 -8.72
C MET A 1 -20.31 10.95 -9.59
N THR A 2 -20.21 9.89 -10.38
CA THR A 2 -21.23 9.49 -11.36
C THR A 2 -21.99 8.32 -10.78
N VAL A 3 -23.32 8.38 -10.71
CA VAL A 3 -24.12 7.26 -10.21
C VAL A 3 -24.54 6.41 -11.40
N ILE A 4 -24.12 5.15 -11.44
CA ILE A 4 -24.47 4.20 -12.50
C ILE A 4 -25.51 3.24 -11.92
N GLN A 5 -26.63 3.06 -12.62
CA GLN A 5 -27.59 2.01 -12.27
C GLN A 5 -27.11 0.66 -12.79
N ASN A 6 -27.07 -0.33 -11.91
CA ASN A 6 -26.88 -1.73 -12.28
C ASN A 6 -28.17 -2.32 -12.88
N GLU A 7 -28.09 -3.51 -13.48
CA GLU A 7 -29.23 -4.29 -14.01
C GLU A 7 -30.30 -4.60 -12.94
N LYS A 8 -29.95 -4.51 -11.67
CA LYS A 8 -30.85 -4.66 -10.51
C LYS A 8 -31.44 -3.33 -10.01
N ASN A 9 -31.33 -2.25 -10.78
CA ASN A 9 -31.72 -0.88 -10.39
C ASN A 9 -31.00 -0.31 -9.15
N GLU A 10 -29.90 -0.93 -8.72
CA GLU A 10 -29.06 -0.44 -7.63
C GLU A 10 -28.20 0.73 -8.12
N LEU A 11 -28.24 1.85 -7.39
CA LEU A 11 -27.43 3.04 -7.67
C LEU A 11 -26.02 2.84 -7.13
N ILE A 12 -25.08 2.49 -7.99
CA ILE A 12 -23.69 2.31 -7.62
C ILE A 12 -22.96 3.65 -7.82
N PRO A 13 -22.43 4.27 -6.75
CA PRO A 13 -21.59 5.45 -6.88
C PRO A 13 -20.28 5.05 -7.58
N SER A 14 -20.16 5.40 -8.87
CA SER A 14 -18.95 5.20 -9.65
C SER A 14 -18.08 6.46 -9.58
N ARG A 15 -16.79 6.25 -9.35
CA ARG A 15 -15.80 7.31 -9.57
C ARG A 15 -15.54 7.44 -11.06
N THR A 16 -15.60 8.67 -11.57
CA THR A 16 -15.13 8.99 -12.91
C THR A 16 -13.66 8.59 -13.01
N VAL A 17 -13.31 7.73 -13.97
CA VAL A 17 -11.95 7.24 -14.15
C VAL A 17 -11.09 8.38 -14.70
N THR A 18 -10.33 9.03 -13.84
CA THR A 18 -9.45 10.16 -14.24
C THR A 18 -8.12 9.70 -14.83
N ARG A 19 -7.66 8.49 -14.49
CA ARG A 19 -6.39 7.92 -14.96
C ARG A 19 -6.40 6.40 -14.86
N TRP A 20 -5.74 5.74 -15.83
CA TRP A 20 -5.44 4.31 -15.77
C TRP A 20 -4.42 4.02 -14.66
N ARG A 21 -4.70 3.00 -13.85
CA ARG A 21 -3.79 2.49 -12.82
C ARG A 21 -3.33 1.09 -13.20
N MET A 22 -2.02 0.84 -13.10
CA MET A 22 -1.49 -0.50 -13.29
C MET A 22 -1.82 -1.32 -12.04
N CYS A 23 -2.55 -2.42 -12.22
CA CYS A 23 -2.91 -3.34 -11.14
C CYS A 23 -2.41 -4.73 -11.51
N ILE A 24 -1.44 -5.23 -10.74
CA ILE A 24 -0.86 -6.56 -10.94
C ILE A 24 -1.47 -7.51 -9.92
N ASP A 25 -1.86 -8.68 -10.39
CA ASP A 25 -2.50 -9.69 -9.55
C ASP A 25 -1.45 -10.49 -8.75
N TYR A 26 -1.12 -9.98 -7.57
CA TYR A 26 -0.23 -10.66 -6.62
C TYR A 26 -0.94 -11.68 -5.72
N ARG A 27 -2.21 -12.07 -5.97
CA ARG A 27 -2.94 -12.98 -5.07
C ARG A 27 -2.25 -14.33 -4.86
N LYS A 28 -1.63 -14.88 -5.90
CA LYS A 28 -0.88 -16.14 -5.80
C LYS A 28 0.42 -15.95 -5.01
N LEU A 29 1.14 -14.87 -5.28
CA LEU A 29 2.39 -14.53 -4.58
C LEU A 29 2.12 -14.30 -3.08
N ASN A 30 1.12 -13.49 -2.74
CA ASN A 30 0.73 -13.20 -1.36
C ASN A 30 0.32 -14.46 -0.56
N LYS A 31 -0.14 -15.52 -1.21
CA LYS A 31 -0.44 -16.81 -0.55
C LYS A 31 0.82 -17.64 -0.30
N ALA A 32 1.83 -17.52 -1.16
CA ALA A 32 3.10 -18.23 -1.02
C ALA A 32 4.08 -17.51 -0.08
N THR A 33 3.95 -16.18 0.04
CA THR A 33 4.79 -15.37 0.93
C THR A 33 4.37 -15.57 2.39
N ARG A 34 5.36 -15.87 3.25
CA ARG A 34 5.17 -15.83 4.71
C ARG A 34 5.02 -14.38 5.12
N LYS A 35 3.92 -14.06 5.80
CA LYS A 35 3.70 -12.72 6.36
C LYS A 35 4.60 -12.51 7.56
N ASP A 36 5.26 -11.36 7.63
CA ASP A 36 5.98 -10.99 8.83
C ASP A 36 4.97 -10.44 9.86
N HIS A 37 5.14 -10.80 11.13
CA HIS A 37 4.28 -10.27 12.18
C HIS A 37 5.00 -9.08 12.82
N PHE A 38 4.95 -7.93 12.15
CA PHE A 38 5.42 -6.68 12.74
C PHE A 38 4.41 -6.22 13.82
N PRO A 39 4.83 -6.05 15.09
CA PRO A 39 3.94 -5.54 16.13
C PRO A 39 3.68 -4.07 15.89
N LEU A 40 2.47 -3.76 15.40
CA LEU A 40 2.00 -2.38 15.32
C LEU A 40 1.78 -1.84 16.74
N PRO A 41 2.20 -0.60 17.05
CA PRO A 41 1.91 0.02 18.32
C PRO A 41 0.39 0.11 18.51
N PHE A 42 -0.08 -0.14 19.74
CA PHE A 42 -1.49 0.00 20.06
C PHE A 42 -1.92 1.46 19.89
N MET A 43 -3.14 1.67 19.36
CA MET A 43 -3.67 3.03 19.14
C MET A 43 -3.67 3.86 20.44
N ASP A 44 -3.97 3.24 21.58
CA ASP A 44 -4.02 3.92 22.87
C ASP A 44 -2.65 4.51 23.26
N GLN A 45 -1.56 3.78 23.01
CA GLN A 45 -0.20 4.27 23.27
C GLN A 45 0.16 5.46 22.38
N MET A 46 -0.31 5.47 21.13
CA MET A 46 -0.10 6.61 20.23
C MET A 46 -0.92 7.82 20.67
N LEU A 47 -2.16 7.62 21.11
CA LEU A 47 -3.04 8.68 21.59
C LEU A 47 -2.53 9.30 22.89
N GLU A 48 -1.99 8.51 23.82
CA GLU A 48 -1.37 9.01 25.04
C GLU A 48 -0.16 9.92 24.75
N ARG A 49 0.69 9.55 23.77
CA ARG A 49 1.82 10.40 23.34
C ARG A 49 1.36 11.70 22.68
N LEU A 50 0.22 11.65 22.01
CA LEU A 50 -0.37 12.78 21.31
C LEU A 50 -1.10 13.73 22.27
N ALA A 51 -1.65 13.21 23.36
CA ALA A 51 -2.39 13.97 24.35
C ALA A 51 -1.51 15.07 24.99
N GLY A 52 -2.04 16.29 25.06
CA GLY A 52 -1.36 17.43 25.68
C GLY A 52 -0.51 18.28 24.73
N GLN A 53 -0.43 17.93 23.43
CA GLN A 53 0.21 18.78 22.43
C GLN A 53 -0.74 19.90 21.96
N ALA A 54 -0.20 21.12 21.81
CA ALA A 54 -0.99 22.29 21.40
C ALA A 54 -1.28 22.33 19.89
N TYR A 55 -0.49 21.62 19.08
CA TYR A 55 -0.58 21.62 17.62
C TYR A 55 -0.39 20.21 17.06
N TYR A 56 -1.16 19.88 16.03
CA TYR A 56 -1.10 18.61 15.33
C TYR A 56 -0.87 18.83 13.84
N CYS A 57 0.04 18.06 13.26
CA CYS A 57 0.26 18.00 11.82
C CYS A 57 0.09 16.57 11.32
N PHE A 58 -0.64 16.42 10.20
CA PHE A 58 -0.86 15.13 9.55
C PHE A 58 -0.06 15.09 8.26
N PHE A 59 0.80 14.09 8.13
CA PHE A 59 1.54 13.82 6.89
C PHE A 59 0.92 12.61 6.18
N ASP A 60 0.57 12.78 4.91
CA ASP A 60 0.02 11.70 4.10
C ASP A 60 1.14 10.97 3.34
N GLY A 61 1.31 9.70 3.66
CA GLY A 61 2.24 8.79 2.99
C GLY A 61 1.61 8.00 1.84
N TYR A 62 0.59 8.53 1.15
CA TYR A 62 -0.14 7.83 0.06
C TYR A 62 0.76 7.15 -0.99
N SER A 63 1.94 7.72 -1.27
CA SER A 63 2.93 7.17 -2.21
C SER A 63 4.16 6.55 -1.56
N GLY A 64 4.12 6.28 -0.24
CA GLY A 64 5.24 5.76 0.55
C GLY A 64 5.78 4.44 0.01
N TYR A 65 4.90 3.57 -0.49
CA TYR A 65 5.28 2.30 -1.12
C TYR A 65 6.31 2.48 -2.25
N ASN A 66 6.13 3.49 -3.10
CA ASN A 66 7.03 3.76 -4.23
C ASN A 66 8.38 4.35 -3.81
N GLN A 67 8.62 4.58 -2.53
CA GLN A 67 9.90 5.07 -2.00
C GLN A 67 10.76 3.93 -1.45
N ILE A 68 10.14 2.80 -1.09
CA ILE A 68 10.85 1.66 -0.50
C ILE A 68 11.48 0.82 -1.62
N VAL A 69 12.80 0.64 -1.53
CA VAL A 69 13.56 -0.20 -2.43
C VAL A 69 13.29 -1.67 -2.10
N VAL A 70 13.03 -2.47 -3.13
CA VAL A 70 12.89 -3.93 -3.01
C VAL A 70 14.27 -4.56 -3.06
N ASP A 71 14.52 -5.52 -2.18
CA ASP A 71 15.74 -6.31 -2.19
C ASP A 71 15.97 -6.93 -3.58
N PRO A 72 17.17 -6.83 -4.17
CA PRO A 72 17.49 -7.42 -5.47
C PRO A 72 17.04 -8.89 -5.62
N GLU A 73 17.12 -9.71 -4.58
CA GLU A 73 16.69 -11.12 -4.63
C GLU A 73 15.17 -11.29 -4.74
N ASP A 74 14.41 -10.33 -4.21
CA ASP A 74 12.95 -10.34 -4.24
C ASP A 74 12.38 -9.66 -5.50
N GLN A 75 13.17 -8.89 -6.23
CA GLN A 75 12.73 -8.23 -7.47
C GLN A 75 12.28 -9.23 -8.53
N GLU A 76 12.96 -10.38 -8.64
CA GLU A 76 12.60 -11.43 -9.59
C GLU A 76 11.21 -11.99 -9.32
N LYS A 77 10.83 -12.14 -8.04
CA LYS A 77 9.50 -12.65 -7.61
C LYS A 77 8.38 -11.69 -7.96
N MET A 78 8.70 -10.40 -8.13
CA MET A 78 7.75 -9.33 -8.45
C MET A 78 7.67 -9.03 -9.95
N THR A 79 8.27 -9.89 -10.77
CA THR A 79 8.27 -9.76 -12.23
C THR A 79 6.88 -9.99 -12.81
N PHE A 80 6.48 -9.12 -13.74
CA PHE A 80 5.22 -9.23 -14.46
C PHE A 80 5.46 -9.26 -15.97
N LYS A 81 4.56 -9.94 -16.69
CA LYS A 81 4.58 -10.01 -18.15
C LYS A 81 3.60 -9.00 -18.71
N CYS A 82 4.07 -8.14 -19.59
CA CYS A 82 3.26 -7.27 -20.42
C CYS A 82 3.46 -7.65 -21.90
N PRO A 83 2.56 -7.22 -22.81
CA PRO A 83 2.74 -7.42 -24.25
C PRO A 83 4.07 -6.89 -24.79
N PHE A 84 4.66 -5.90 -24.12
CA PHE A 84 5.92 -5.25 -24.49
C PHE A 84 7.17 -5.94 -23.91
N GLY A 85 7.00 -6.96 -23.06
CA GLY A 85 8.11 -7.67 -22.43
C GLY A 85 7.88 -7.99 -20.96
N VAL A 86 8.95 -8.43 -20.33
CA VAL A 86 8.99 -8.83 -18.93
C VAL A 86 9.64 -7.72 -18.12
N PHE A 87 8.95 -7.22 -17.10
CA PHE A 87 9.41 -6.12 -16.27
C PHE A 87 9.39 -6.49 -14.80
N ALA A 88 10.36 -6.00 -14.04
CA ALA A 88 10.47 -6.18 -12.59
C ALA A 88 10.41 -4.83 -11.88
N TYR A 89 9.77 -4.82 -10.70
CA TYR A 89 9.71 -3.64 -9.85
C TYR A 89 10.99 -3.49 -9.04
N ARG A 90 11.62 -2.32 -9.11
CA ARG A 90 12.73 -1.93 -8.21
C ARG A 90 12.25 -1.38 -6.87
N LYS A 91 11.02 -0.91 -6.85
CA LYS A 91 10.36 -0.24 -5.72
C LYS A 91 9.07 -0.97 -5.43
N MET A 92 8.65 -0.94 -4.18
CA MET A 92 7.55 -1.77 -3.72
C MET A 92 6.24 -1.49 -4.47
N PRO A 93 5.71 -2.47 -5.22
CA PRO A 93 4.47 -2.29 -5.97
C PRO A 93 3.24 -2.37 -5.06
N PHE A 94 2.17 -1.74 -5.51
CA PHE A 94 0.87 -1.82 -4.84
C PHE A 94 0.27 -3.23 -4.97
N GLY A 95 -0.34 -3.73 -3.90
CA GLY A 95 -1.06 -5.01 -3.89
C GLY A 95 -0.31 -6.20 -3.27
N LEU A 96 0.96 -6.01 -2.85
CA LEU A 96 1.67 -6.98 -2.02
C LEU A 96 1.24 -6.88 -0.57
N SER A 97 1.03 -8.01 0.10
CA SER A 97 0.65 -8.01 1.53
C SER A 97 1.74 -7.40 2.42
N GLN A 98 3.01 -7.69 2.14
CA GLN A 98 4.16 -7.14 2.87
C GLN A 98 4.32 -5.62 2.69
N SER A 99 3.68 -5.04 1.67
CA SER A 99 3.90 -3.66 1.31
C SER A 99 3.44 -2.68 2.39
N PHE A 100 2.30 -3.00 3.01
CA PHE A 100 1.76 -2.27 4.14
C PHE A 100 2.72 -2.29 5.33
N GLU A 101 3.12 -3.48 5.77
CA GLU A 101 4.00 -3.69 6.91
C GLU A 101 5.33 -2.94 6.74
N ASN A 102 5.99 -3.08 5.59
CA ASN A 102 7.29 -2.43 5.36
C ASN A 102 7.18 -0.90 5.36
N THR A 103 6.06 -0.37 4.85
CA THR A 103 5.81 1.08 4.88
C THR A 103 5.54 1.57 6.28
N THR A 104 4.80 0.80 7.08
CA THR A 104 4.57 1.13 8.47
C THR A 104 5.85 1.05 9.29
N THR A 105 6.70 0.04 9.11
CA THR A 105 7.99 -0.07 9.79
C THR A 105 8.89 1.12 9.50
N GLN A 106 9.00 1.51 8.22
CA GLN A 106 9.80 2.69 7.84
C GLN A 106 9.24 3.99 8.43
N MET A 107 7.91 4.18 8.44
CA MET A 107 7.30 5.34 9.08
C MET A 107 7.53 5.37 10.60
N VAL A 108 7.42 4.22 11.28
CA VAL A 108 7.65 4.11 12.72
C VAL A 108 9.11 4.43 13.05
N LEU A 109 10.07 3.95 12.26
CA LEU A 109 11.49 4.30 12.44
C LEU A 109 11.74 5.81 12.31
N ILE A 110 11.13 6.46 11.30
CA ILE A 110 11.25 7.91 11.10
C ILE A 110 10.61 8.69 12.26
N SER A 111 9.49 8.21 12.81
CA SER A 111 8.81 8.87 13.94
C SER A 111 9.51 8.73 15.30
N ASN A 112 10.50 7.84 15.41
CA ASN A 112 11.27 7.61 16.64
C ASN A 112 12.67 8.25 16.60
N ILE A 113 13.00 9.04 15.56
CA ILE A 113 14.17 9.91 15.46
C ILE A 113 13.76 11.32 15.89
#